data_AF-A0A7W7W7F1-F1
#
_entry.id   AF-A0A7W7W7F1-F1
#
_cell.length_a   1.000
_cell.length_b   1.000
_cell.length_c   1.000
_cell.angle_alpha   90.00
_cell.angle_beta   90.00
_cell.angle_gamma   90.00
#
_symmetry.space_group_name_H-M   'P 1'
#
loop_
_entity.id
_entity.type
_entity.pdbx_description
1 polymer ?
#
loop_
_entity_poly.entity_id
_entity_poly.type
_entity_poly.pdbx_seq_one_letter_code
_entity_poly.pdbx_strand_id
1 'polypeptide(L)'
;MPGEVSVAGFDDIPVAAGVYPGLTTVRLPLTDMGRQALELVLNPPAARPRRRRTGHELVVRASTGPAPAPSGPTGHARRPVPRMAAGTGFATPARVNFGPEVTSC
;
A
#
# COMPACT_ATOMS: atom_id res chain seq x y z
N MET A 1 -15.46 11.48 1.84
CA MET A 1 -14.60 10.27 1.88
C MET A 1 -15.41 9.12 2.47
N PRO A 2 -15.52 7.90 1.91
CA PRO A 2 -15.00 7.36 0.64
C PRO A 2 -15.90 7.58 -0.59
N GLY A 3 -17.11 8.15 -0.42
CA GLY A 3 -18.12 8.23 -1.47
C GLY A 3 -17.82 9.16 -2.66
N GLU A 4 -16.86 10.07 -2.52
CA GLU A 4 -16.41 10.96 -3.59
C GLU A 4 -14.97 10.62 -4.00
N VAL A 5 -14.09 10.53 -3.00
CA VAL A 5 -12.68 10.19 -3.15
C VAL A 5 -12.33 9.13 -2.12
N SER A 6 -11.60 8.11 -2.58
CA SER A 6 -10.96 7.12 -1.71
C SER A 6 -9.58 7.59 -1.31
N VAL A 7 -9.22 7.39 -0.05
CA VAL A 7 -7.92 7.78 0.52
C VAL A 7 -7.28 6.58 1.17
N ALA A 8 -6.04 6.29 0.81
CA ALA A 8 -5.20 5.30 1.46
C ALA A 8 -3.90 5.95 1.97
N GLY A 9 -3.38 5.45 3.08
CA GLY A 9 -2.15 5.92 3.70
C GLY A 9 -1.03 4.86 3.69
N PHE A 10 0.02 5.16 4.45
CA PHE A 10 1.19 4.31 4.63
C PHE A 10 1.58 4.26 6.13
N ASP A 11 2.41 3.31 6.52
CA ASP A 11 2.98 3.04 7.86
C ASP A 11 2.05 2.44 8.94
N ASP A 12 0.73 2.60 8.84
CA ASP A 12 -0.23 2.16 9.86
C ASP A 12 0.09 2.62 11.31
N ILE A 13 0.49 3.89 11.44
CA ILE A 13 0.71 4.51 12.75
C ILE A 13 -0.60 4.58 13.57
N PRO A 14 -0.56 4.67 14.91
CA PRO A 14 -1.76 4.61 15.76
C PRO A 14 -2.89 5.58 15.37
N VAL A 15 -2.53 6.78 14.90
CA VAL A 15 -3.52 7.78 14.44
C VAL A 15 -4.30 7.31 13.21
N ALA A 16 -3.76 6.43 12.36
CA ALA A 16 -4.47 5.90 11.19
C ALA A 16 -5.74 5.12 11.57
N ALA A 17 -5.76 4.49 12.75
CA ALA A 17 -6.95 3.84 13.29
C ALA A 17 -7.90 4.83 13.99
N GLY A 18 -7.38 5.95 14.52
CA GLY A 18 -8.12 6.94 15.30
C GLY A 18 -8.82 8.04 14.50
N VAL A 19 -8.47 8.23 13.22
CA VAL A 19 -9.20 9.14 12.32
C VAL A 19 -10.53 8.56 11.88
N TYR A 20 -11.50 9.43 11.54
CA TYR A 20 -12.79 9.02 11.00
C TYR A 20 -13.01 9.55 9.57
N PRO A 21 -13.33 8.68 8.59
CA PRO A 21 -13.32 7.22 8.67
C PRO A 21 -11.90 6.68 8.93
N GLY A 22 -11.80 5.50 9.56
CA GLY A 22 -10.51 4.84 9.78
C GLY A 22 -9.74 4.67 8.46
N LEU A 23 -8.45 5.00 8.46
CA LEU A 23 -7.63 5.10 7.26
C LEU A 23 -7.14 3.72 6.81
N THR A 24 -7.53 3.28 5.62
CA THR A 24 -6.90 2.14 4.94
C THR A 24 -5.44 2.46 4.67
N THR A 25 -4.52 1.55 4.97
CA THR A 25 -3.08 1.85 4.94
C THR A 25 -2.23 0.60 4.70
N VAL A 26 -1.01 0.78 4.20
CA VAL A 26 -0.01 -0.28 4.14
C VAL A 26 0.83 -0.26 5.42
N ARG A 27 0.77 -1.32 6.21
CA ARG A 27 1.60 -1.53 7.40
C ARG A 27 2.96 -2.07 6.98
N LEU A 28 4.01 -1.40 7.48
CA LEU A 28 5.38 -1.85 7.34
C LEU A 28 5.90 -2.48 8.64
N PRO A 29 6.74 -3.53 8.58
CA PRO A 29 7.43 -4.06 9.73
C PRO A 29 8.67 -3.19 10.04
N LEU A 30 8.44 -1.95 10.46
CA LEU A 30 9.48 -0.92 10.62
C LEU A 30 10.61 -1.36 11.56
N THR A 31 10.30 -2.13 12.61
CA THR A 31 11.29 -2.69 13.54
C THR A 31 12.26 -3.64 12.83
N ASP A 32 11.74 -4.56 12.00
CA ASP A 32 12.60 -5.47 11.23
C ASP A 32 13.38 -4.74 10.15
N MET A 33 12.79 -3.72 9.52
CA MET A 33 13.50 -2.87 8.56
C MET A 33 14.70 -2.17 9.22
N GLY A 34 14.51 -1.61 10.41
CA GLY A 34 15.58 -0.97 11.17
C GLY A 34 16.70 -1.96 11.54
N ARG A 35 16.34 -3.16 11.98
CA ARG A 35 17.31 -4.23 12.26
C ARG A 35 18.12 -4.60 11.02
N GLN A 36 17.46 -4.85 9.89
CA GLN A 36 18.13 -5.18 8.63
C GLN A 36 19.01 -4.02 8.14
N ALA A 37 18.57 -2.78 8.28
CA ALA A 37 19.36 -1.61 7.91
C ALA A 37 20.65 -1.52 8.75
N LEU A 38 20.55 -1.74 10.07
CA LEU A 38 21.72 -1.77 10.95
C LEU A 38 22.68 -2.90 10.59
N GLU A 39 22.16 -4.10 10.31
CA GLU A 39 22.97 -5.22 9.82
C GLU A 39 23.72 -4.86 8.53
N LEU A 40 23.11 -4.12 7.61
CA LEU A 40 23.77 -3.68 6.38
C LEU A 40 24.89 -2.67 6.64
N VAL A 41 24.69 -1.73 7.55
CA VAL A 41 25.67 -0.68 7.89
C VAL A 41 26.87 -1.23 8.67
N LEU A 42 26.63 -2.14 9.61
CA LEU A 42 27.69 -2.70 10.46
C LEU A 42 28.59 -3.72 9.72
N ASN A 43 28.13 -4.23 8.58
CA ASN A 43 28.94 -5.13 7.76
C ASN A 43 30.02 -4.36 6.98
N PRO A 44 31.17 -4.99 6.69
CA PRO A 44 32.21 -4.37 5.87
C PRO A 44 31.69 -3.87 4.51
N PRO A 45 32.28 -2.79 3.96
CA PRO A 45 31.89 -2.29 2.65
C PRO A 45 31.90 -3.39 1.58
N ALA A 46 30.88 -3.41 0.74
CA ALA A 46 30.80 -4.33 -0.40
C ALA A 46 31.08 -3.58 -1.70
N ALA A 47 31.69 -4.27 -2.67
CA ALA A 47 31.94 -3.71 -4.01
C ALA A 47 30.64 -3.36 -4.77
N ARG A 48 29.48 -3.87 -4.33
CA ARG A 48 28.16 -3.57 -4.90
C ARG A 48 27.18 -3.17 -3.79
N PRO A 49 26.21 -2.28 -4.07
CA PRO A 49 25.16 -1.92 -3.13
C PRO A 49 24.37 -3.15 -2.65
N ARG A 50 24.18 -3.27 -1.34
CA ARG A 50 23.38 -4.33 -0.73
C ARG A 50 21.92 -3.87 -0.68
N ARG A 51 20.98 -4.73 -1.07
CA ARG A 51 19.53 -4.49 -0.97
C ARG A 51 18.86 -5.64 -0.24
N ARG A 52 17.92 -5.32 0.65
CA ARG A 52 17.02 -6.27 1.30
C ARG A 52 15.59 -5.90 0.95
N ARG A 53 14.78 -6.91 0.61
CA ARG A 53 13.34 -6.74 0.41
C ARG A 53 12.65 -7.04 1.74
N THR A 54 11.62 -6.25 2.03
CA THR A 54 10.80 -6.44 3.23
C THR A 54 9.35 -6.61 2.82
N GLY A 55 8.64 -7.47 3.56
CA GLY A 55 7.20 -7.63 3.39
C GLY A 55 6.44 -6.40 3.88
N HIS A 56 5.15 -6.37 3.56
CA HIS A 56 4.20 -5.36 4.03
C HIS A 56 2.80 -5.97 4.04
N GLU A 57 1.87 -5.33 4.73
CA GLU A 57 0.49 -5.79 4.88
C GLU A 57 -0.47 -4.66 4.53
N LEU A 58 -1.50 -4.93 3.71
CA LEU A 58 -2.57 -3.97 3.49
C LEU A 58 -3.61 -4.10 4.63
N VAL A 59 -3.79 -3.03 5.39
CA VAL A 59 -4.81 -2.92 6.43
C VAL A 59 -6.00 -2.16 5.87
N VAL A 60 -7.06 -2.89 5.51
CA VAL A 60 -8.28 -2.31 4.94
C VAL A 60 -9.18 -1.73 6.04
N ARG A 61 -9.59 -0.47 5.89
CA ARG A 61 -10.53 0.24 6.75
C ARG A 61 -11.57 1.00 5.90
N ALA A 62 -12.20 2.03 6.46
CA ALA A 62 -13.39 2.69 5.89
C ALA A 62 -13.07 3.88 4.96
N SER A 63 -11.82 4.32 4.84
CA SER A 63 -11.45 5.46 3.99
C SER A 63 -11.34 5.14 2.49
N THR A 64 -11.44 3.86 2.11
CA THR A 64 -11.41 3.39 0.71
C THR A 64 -12.70 2.66 0.36
N GLY A 65 -13.17 2.81 -0.87
CA GLY A 65 -14.35 2.12 -1.37
C GLY A 65 -14.37 1.99 -2.90
N PRO A 66 -15.39 1.33 -3.45
CA PRO A 66 -15.59 1.27 -4.89
C PRO A 66 -15.77 2.68 -5.47
N ALA A 67 -15.22 2.91 -6.66
CA ALA A 67 -15.47 4.16 -7.38
C ALA A 67 -16.98 4.29 -7.68
N PRO A 68 -17.55 5.50 -7.59
CA PRO A 68 -18.92 5.75 -8.03
C PRO A 68 -19.13 5.28 -9.47
N ALA A 69 -20.33 4.75 -9.77
CA ALA A 69 -20.70 4.40 -11.14
C ALA A 69 -20.62 5.66 -12.02
N PRO A 70 -20.12 5.56 -13.26
CA PRO A 70 -20.02 6.72 -14.14
C PRO A 70 -21.42 7.26 -14.46
N SER A 71 -21.67 8.51 -14.07
CA SER A 71 -22.89 9.23 -14.44
C SER A 71 -22.68 9.94 -15.78
N GLY A 72 -23.12 9.31 -16.87
CA GLY A 72 -23.19 9.94 -18.21
C GLY A 72 -21.85 10.06 -18.98
N PRO A 73 -21.88 10.57 -20.23
CA PRO A 73 -20.72 10.59 -21.12
C PRO A 73 -19.76 11.73 -20.72
N THR A 74 -18.91 11.49 -19.73
CA THR A 74 -17.83 12.43 -19.39
C THR A 74 -16.69 12.24 -20.39
N GLY A 75 -16.44 13.25 -21.21
CA GLY A 75 -15.49 13.25 -22.33
C GLY A 75 -14.01 13.20 -21.96
N HIS A 76 -13.62 12.41 -20.95
CA HIS A 76 -12.22 12.15 -20.60
C HIS A 76 -12.08 10.63 -20.60
N ALA A 77 -11.61 10.08 -21.72
CA ALA A 77 -11.45 8.64 -21.89
C ALA A 77 -10.58 8.08 -20.74
N ARG A 78 -11.22 7.43 -19.77
CA ARG A 78 -10.51 6.75 -18.68
C ARG A 78 -9.70 5.63 -19.32
N ARG A 79 -8.36 5.68 -19.24
CA ARG A 79 -7.54 4.49 -19.48
C ARG A 79 -8.00 3.43 -18.48
N PRO A 80 -8.39 2.23 -18.93
CA PRO A 80 -8.78 1.18 -18.01
C PRO A 80 -7.55 0.80 -17.16
N VAL A 81 -7.63 1.04 -15.86
CA VAL A 81 -6.72 0.39 -14.91
C VAL A 81 -7.07 -1.10 -14.92
N PRO A 82 -6.09 -2.01 -15.04
CA PRO A 82 -6.35 -3.44 -14.99
C PRO A 82 -7.07 -3.74 -13.68
N ARG A 83 -8.29 -4.24 -13.80
CA ARG A 83 -9.13 -4.60 -12.65
C ARG A 83 -8.46 -5.79 -11.97
N MET A 84 -7.79 -5.57 -10.84
CA MET A 84 -7.45 -6.68 -9.96
C MET A 84 -8.76 -7.41 -9.65
N ALA A 85 -8.81 -8.69 -10.01
CA ALA A 85 -10.02 -9.49 -9.87
C ALA A 85 -10.53 -9.37 -8.44
N ALA A 86 -11.83 -9.06 -8.30
CA ALA A 86 -12.51 -9.08 -7.03
C ALA A 86 -12.56 -10.55 -6.57
N GLY A 87 -11.54 -10.97 -5.82
CA GLY A 87 -11.59 -12.21 -5.07
C GLY A 87 -12.75 -12.10 -4.08
N THR A 88 -13.77 -12.93 -4.27
CA THR A 88 -14.83 -13.12 -3.28
C THR A 88 -14.20 -13.68 -2.00
N GLY A 89 -13.92 -12.83 -1.03
CA GLY A 89 -13.45 -13.25 0.28
C GLY A 89 -12.77 -12.15 1.09
N PHE A 90 -13.50 -11.52 2.00
CA PHE A 90 -12.97 -10.72 3.12
C PHE A 90 -12.33 -11.61 4.21
N ALA A 91 -11.55 -12.63 3.81
CA ALA A 91 -10.95 -13.57 4.75
C ALA A 91 -9.61 -14.09 4.21
N THR A 92 -8.60 -13.23 4.21
CA THR A 92 -7.14 -13.49 4.33
C THR A 92 -6.47 -12.11 4.17
N PRO A 93 -5.45 -11.72 4.97
CA PRO A 93 -4.68 -10.51 4.66
C PRO A 93 -4.01 -10.73 3.30
N ALA A 94 -4.56 -10.08 2.27
CA ALA A 94 -3.99 -10.14 0.94
C ALA A 94 -2.59 -9.50 1.02
N ARG A 95 -1.56 -10.33 0.87
CA ARG A 95 -0.21 -9.84 0.54
C ARG A 95 -0.32 -9.20 -0.83
N VAL A 96 -0.53 -7.88 -0.85
CA VAL A 96 -0.26 -7.09 -2.04
C VAL A 96 1.25 -7.21 -2.24
N ASN A 97 1.70 -7.81 -3.34
CA ASN A 97 3.10 -7.77 -3.72
C ASN A 97 3.24 -6.60 -4.68
N PHE A 98 3.75 -5.45 -4.22
CA PHE A 98 4.20 -4.41 -5.15
C PHE A 98 5.30 -5.01 -6.04
N GLY A 99 5.04 -5.07 -7.34
CA GLY A 99 5.98 -5.55 -8.35
C GLY A 99 7.28 -4.71 -8.37
N PRO A 100 8.30 -5.14 -9.13
CA PRO A 100 9.60 -4.47 -9.19
C PRO A 100 9.58 -3.04 -9.78
N GLU A 101 8.43 -2.52 -10.21
CA GLU A 101 8.31 -1.24 -10.92
C GLU A 101 8.37 0.01 -10.03
N VAL A 102 8.38 -0.11 -8.70
CA VAL A 102 8.65 1.03 -7.80
C VAL A 102 10.16 1.16 -7.56
N THR A 103 10.89 1.47 -8.62
CA THR A 103 12.29 1.91 -8.57
C THR A 103 12.37 3.30 -9.19
N SER A 104 13.01 4.23 -8.46
CA SER A 104 13.34 5.62 -8.83
C SER A 104 12.35 6.68 -8.35
N CYS A 105 12.63 7.23 -7.17
CA CYS A 105 13.00 8.65 -7.12
C CYS A 105 14.53 8.71 -7.19
#